data_AF-A0A938HKK6-F1
#
_entry.id   AF-A0A938HKK6-F1
#
_cell.length_a   1.000
_cell.length_b   1.000
_cell.length_c   1.000
_cell.angle_alpha   90.00
_cell.angle_beta   90.00
_cell.angle_gamma   90.00
#
_symmetry.space_group_name_H-M   'P 1'
#
loop_
_entity.id
_entity.type
_entity.pdbx_description
1 polymer ?
#
loop_
_entity_poly.entity_id
_entity_poly.type
_entity_poly.pdbx_seq_one_letter_code
_entity_poly.pdbx_strand_id
1 'polypeptide(L)'
;MHAPTKGTIHDPAWRAFAAWCRRLALRPLPAHPWTVGAFLLWCDERPGAVAVTEAVGAIAAVHIRRGYDRPERHLIVRRTLAALARRHGIISTTTVPIRSENTAAVKARSHKPVPPQSPRVLRSRPKLVARRDYHVH
;
A
#
# COMPACT_ATOMS: atom_id res chain seq x y z
N MET A 1 -5.18 2.21 -28.69
CA MET A 1 -4.89 2.23 -27.24
C MET A 1 -5.82 3.25 -26.60
N HIS A 2 -6.97 2.82 -26.08
CA HIS A 2 -8.00 3.75 -25.61
C HIS A 2 -7.56 4.38 -24.28
N ALA A 3 -7.42 5.70 -24.25
CA ALA A 3 -7.33 6.46 -23.01
C ALA A 3 -8.77 6.77 -22.56
N PRO A 4 -9.33 6.09 -21.54
CA PRO A 4 -10.60 6.54 -20.98
C PRO A 4 -10.33 7.80 -20.16
N THR A 5 -10.55 8.97 -20.77
CA THR A 5 -10.77 10.23 -20.05
C THR A 5 -12.16 10.23 -19.43
N LYS A 6 -12.40 9.29 -18.52
CA LYS A 6 -13.57 9.31 -17.63
C LYS A 6 -13.07 9.08 -16.21
N GLY A 7 -13.45 10.01 -15.37
CA GLY A 7 -12.85 10.19 -14.06
C GLY A 7 -13.47 11.38 -13.35
N THR A 8 -14.75 11.62 -13.60
CA THR A 8 -15.59 12.61 -12.91
C THR A 8 -16.31 11.92 -11.75
N ILE A 9 -16.93 12.69 -10.84
CA ILE A 9 -17.74 12.11 -9.76
C ILE A 9 -18.96 11.33 -10.32
N HIS A 10 -19.34 11.59 -11.57
CA HIS A 10 -20.42 10.89 -12.27
C HIS A 10 -19.97 9.60 -12.95
N ASP A 11 -18.67 9.32 -12.97
CA ASP A 11 -18.12 8.10 -13.58
C ASP A 11 -18.76 6.86 -12.92
N PRO A 12 -19.31 5.91 -13.69
CA PRO A 12 -19.94 4.72 -13.14
C PRO A 12 -18.98 3.86 -12.30
N ALA A 13 -17.70 3.78 -12.68
CA ALA A 13 -16.68 3.07 -11.93
C ALA A 13 -16.41 3.74 -10.57
N TRP A 14 -16.35 5.07 -10.54
CA TRP A 14 -16.27 5.81 -9.27
C TRP A 14 -17.53 5.62 -8.41
N ARG A 15 -18.73 5.68 -9.01
CA ARG A 15 -19.99 5.51 -8.28
C ARG A 15 -20.08 4.12 -7.66
N ALA A 16 -19.64 3.09 -8.38
CA ALA A 16 -19.56 1.72 -7.88
C ALA A 16 -18.61 1.64 -6.67
N PHE A 17 -17.40 2.21 -6.79
CA PHE A 17 -16.44 2.29 -5.68
C PHE A 17 -17.03 3.02 -4.46
N ALA A 18 -17.60 4.21 -4.66
CA ALA A 18 -18.16 5.01 -3.58
C ALA A 18 -19.35 4.31 -2.91
N ALA A 19 -20.19 3.61 -3.68
CA ALA A 19 -21.29 2.80 -3.14
C ALA A 19 -20.77 1.61 -2.33
N TRP A 20 -19.75 0.92 -2.82
CA TRP A 20 -19.09 -0.18 -2.12
C TRP A 20 -18.47 0.29 -0.80
N CYS A 21 -17.76 1.43 -0.81
CA CYS A 21 -17.22 2.05 0.40
C CYS A 21 -18.33 2.38 1.41
N ARG A 22 -19.45 2.99 0.98
CA ARG A 22 -20.57 3.31 1.87
C ARG A 22 -21.18 2.07 2.52
N ARG A 23 -21.32 0.97 1.78
CA ARG A 23 -21.83 -0.31 2.31
C ARG A 23 -20.95 -0.89 3.41
N LEU A 24 -19.65 -0.59 3.38
CA LEU A 24 -18.66 -1.05 4.36
C LEU A 24 -18.30 0.02 5.41
N ALA A 25 -19.05 1.13 5.45
CA ALA A 25 -18.74 2.30 6.29
C ALA A 25 -17.31 2.87 6.10
N LEU A 26 -16.75 2.70 4.90
CA LEU A 26 -15.43 3.22 4.52
C LEU A 26 -15.54 4.60 3.86
N ARG A 27 -14.51 5.42 4.03
CA ARG A 27 -14.42 6.74 3.39
C ARG A 27 -13.87 6.58 1.96
N PRO A 28 -14.62 6.97 0.91
CA PRO A 28 -14.14 6.88 -0.46
C PRO A 28 -13.13 7.98 -0.82
N LEU A 29 -13.03 9.05 -0.03
CA LEU A 29 -12.09 10.15 -0.27
C LEU A 29 -11.63 10.83 1.03
N PRO A 30 -10.31 11.03 1.24
CA PRO A 30 -9.24 10.28 0.58
C PRO A 30 -9.35 8.79 0.95
N ALA A 31 -9.31 7.91 -0.06
CA ALA A 31 -9.39 6.48 0.20
C ALA A 31 -8.06 5.98 0.78
N HIS A 32 -8.12 5.13 1.81
CA HIS A 32 -6.93 4.45 2.27
C HIS A 32 -6.44 3.48 1.17
N PRO A 33 -5.13 3.38 0.87
CA PRO A 33 -4.63 2.53 -0.23
C PRO A 33 -5.03 1.05 -0.11
N TRP A 34 -5.19 0.56 1.12
CA TRP A 34 -5.72 -0.79 1.36
C TRP A 34 -7.18 -0.93 0.92
N THR A 35 -8.02 0.09 1.12
CA THR A 35 -9.41 0.12 0.65
C THR A 35 -9.48 0.05 -0.87
N VAL A 36 -8.61 0.78 -1.57
CA VAL A 36 -8.52 0.70 -3.04
C VAL A 36 -8.09 -0.71 -3.45
N GLY A 37 -7.05 -1.28 -2.85
CA GLY A 37 -6.62 -2.65 -3.15
C GLY A 37 -7.71 -3.70 -2.92
N ALA A 38 -8.44 -3.60 -1.81
CA ALA A 38 -9.55 -4.49 -1.49
C ALA A 38 -10.70 -4.38 -2.50
N PHE A 39 -11.03 -3.17 -2.96
CA PHE A 39 -12.03 -2.97 -4.01
C PHE A 39 -11.62 -3.61 -5.33
N LEU A 40 -10.36 -3.49 -5.74
CA LEU A 40 -9.87 -4.09 -6.99
C LEU A 40 -9.97 -5.62 -6.96
N LEU A 41 -9.65 -6.24 -5.82
CA LEU A 41 -9.85 -7.68 -5.62
C LEU A 41 -11.33 -8.05 -5.66
N TRP A 42 -12.19 -7.24 -5.03
CA TRP A 42 -13.64 -7.45 -5.05
C TRP A 42 -14.23 -7.41 -6.46
N CYS A 43 -13.72 -6.53 -7.33
CA CYS A 43 -14.08 -6.47 -8.75
C CYS A 43 -13.57 -7.69 -9.53
N ASP A 44 -12.32 -8.11 -9.28
CA ASP A 44 -11.70 -9.27 -9.93
C ASP A 44 -12.48 -10.58 -9.71
N GLU A 45 -12.96 -10.79 -8.48
CA GLU A 45 -13.68 -12.01 -8.08
C GLU A 45 -15.11 -12.10 -8.65
N ARG A 46 -15.67 -11.01 -9.18
CA ARG A 46 -17.09 -10.93 -9.55
C ARG A 46 -17.27 -10.71 -11.05
N PRO A 47 -17.78 -11.71 -11.80
CA PRO A 47 -18.13 -11.50 -13.19
C PRO A 47 -19.21 -10.40 -13.30
N GLY A 48 -19.00 -9.45 -14.22
CA GLY A 48 -19.89 -8.30 -14.41
C GLY A 48 -19.64 -7.11 -13.49
N ALA A 49 -18.67 -7.19 -12.58
CA ALA A 49 -18.19 -6.01 -11.87
C ALA A 49 -17.42 -5.06 -12.82
N VAL A 50 -17.18 -3.83 -12.35
CA VAL A 50 -16.39 -2.83 -13.08
C VAL A 50 -14.98 -3.36 -13.36
N ALA A 51 -14.49 -3.17 -14.57
CA ALA A 51 -13.14 -3.59 -14.93
C ALA A 51 -12.09 -2.93 -14.03
N VAL A 52 -11.10 -3.71 -13.58
CA VAL A 52 -10.04 -3.27 -12.66
C VAL A 52 -9.31 -2.02 -13.19
N THR A 53 -9.04 -1.97 -14.49
CA THR A 53 -8.39 -0.83 -15.16
C THR A 53 -9.25 0.43 -15.13
N GLU A 54 -10.55 0.30 -15.39
CA GLU A 54 -11.52 1.40 -15.34
C GLU A 54 -11.68 1.91 -13.90
N ALA A 55 -11.79 0.99 -12.93
CA ALA A 55 -11.87 1.31 -11.51
C ALA A 55 -10.66 2.14 -11.05
N VAL A 56 -9.43 1.71 -11.37
CA VAL A 56 -8.21 2.46 -11.02
C VAL A 56 -8.22 3.85 -11.65
N GLY A 57 -8.53 3.96 -12.94
CA GLY A 57 -8.56 5.23 -13.65
C GLY A 57 -9.54 6.23 -13.03
N ALA A 58 -10.77 5.78 -12.76
CA ALA A 58 -11.81 6.62 -12.18
C ALA A 58 -11.47 7.05 -10.74
N ILE A 59 -10.96 6.13 -9.90
CA ILE A 59 -10.54 6.44 -8.53
C ILE A 59 -9.39 7.45 -8.53
N ALA A 60 -8.37 7.24 -9.36
CA ALA A 60 -7.22 8.12 -9.47
C ALA A 60 -7.63 9.53 -9.91
N ALA A 61 -8.47 9.63 -10.94
CA ALA A 61 -8.92 10.91 -11.48
C ALA A 61 -9.71 11.74 -10.46
N VAL A 62 -10.54 11.11 -9.63
CA VAL A 62 -11.29 11.81 -8.58
C VAL A 62 -10.37 12.27 -7.45
N HIS A 63 -9.38 11.47 -7.05
CA HIS A 63 -8.37 11.87 -6.06
C HIS A 63 -7.58 13.10 -6.55
N ILE A 64 -7.08 13.05 -7.78
CA ILE A 64 -6.31 14.15 -8.39
C ILE A 64 -7.15 15.43 -8.46
N ARG A 65 -8.41 15.35 -8.94
CA ARG A 65 -9.28 16.54 -9.04
C ARG A 65 -9.54 17.19 -7.68
N ARG A 66 -9.51 16.41 -6.61
CA ARG A 66 -9.74 16.87 -5.24
C ARG A 66 -8.45 17.24 -4.51
N GLY A 67 -7.31 17.24 -5.20
CA GLY A 67 -6.02 17.65 -4.66
C GLY A 67 -5.34 16.58 -3.80
N TYR A 68 -5.76 15.33 -3.88
CA TYR A 68 -5.16 14.21 -3.15
C TYR A 68 -4.14 13.46 -3.99
N ASP A 69 -3.27 12.73 -3.29
CA ASP A 69 -2.32 11.81 -3.91
C ASP A 69 -3.01 10.70 -4.69
N ARG A 70 -2.30 10.23 -5.71
CA ARG A 70 -2.72 9.14 -6.59
C ARG A 70 -2.64 7.80 -5.86
N PRO A 71 -3.77 7.13 -5.55
CA PRO A 71 -3.76 5.89 -4.78
C PRO A 71 -3.04 4.75 -5.51
N GLU A 72 -3.03 4.75 -6.84
CA GLU A 72 -2.35 3.76 -7.67
C GLU A 72 -0.82 3.81 -7.61
N ARG A 73 -0.24 4.92 -7.14
CA ARG A 73 1.22 5.02 -6.90
C ARG A 73 1.63 4.33 -5.61
N HIS A 74 0.70 4.11 -4.69
CA HIS A 74 0.98 3.47 -3.41
C HIS A 74 1.37 1.99 -3.58
N LEU A 75 2.35 1.53 -2.81
CA LEU A 75 2.93 0.19 -2.93
C LEU A 75 1.90 -0.93 -2.85
N ILE A 76 0.91 -0.81 -1.95
CA ILE A 76 -0.17 -1.79 -1.78
C ILE A 76 -0.96 -1.94 -3.08
N VAL A 77 -1.40 -0.82 -3.68
CA VAL A 77 -2.22 -0.87 -4.89
C VAL A 77 -1.41 -1.42 -6.07
N ARG A 78 -0.14 -1.03 -6.20
CA ARG A 78 0.77 -1.59 -7.23
C ARG A 78 0.94 -3.10 -7.10
N ARG A 79 1.12 -3.61 -5.87
CA ARG A 79 1.26 -5.05 -5.60
C ARG A 79 -0.03 -5.80 -5.93
N THR A 80 -1.18 -5.25 -5.58
CA THR A 80 -2.49 -5.81 -5.93
C THR A 80 -2.65 -5.90 -7.45
N LEU A 81 -2.40 -4.81 -8.18
CA LEU A 81 -2.50 -4.80 -9.64
C LEU A 81 -1.57 -5.81 -10.30
N ALA A 82 -0.34 -5.94 -9.81
CA ALA A 82 0.60 -6.95 -10.31
C ALA A 82 0.11 -8.38 -10.03
N ALA A 83 -0.53 -8.63 -8.89
CA ALA A 83 -1.12 -9.93 -8.58
C ALA A 83 -2.31 -10.26 -9.50
N LEU A 84 -3.18 -9.30 -9.76
CA LEU A 84 -4.30 -9.44 -10.69
C LEU A 84 -3.82 -9.70 -12.12
N ALA A 85 -2.80 -8.96 -12.57
CA ALA A 85 -2.22 -9.15 -13.89
C ALA A 85 -1.60 -10.56 -14.07
N ARG A 86 -0.98 -11.12 -13.02
CA ARG A 86 -0.49 -12.51 -13.02
C ARG A 86 -1.64 -13.53 -13.09
N ARG A 87 -2.72 -13.31 -12.34
CA ARG A 87 -3.90 -14.20 -12.35
C ARG A 87 -4.54 -14.29 -13.74
N HIS A 88 -4.61 -13.16 -14.44
CA HIS A 88 -5.17 -13.10 -15.79
C HIS A 88 -4.20 -13.50 -16.91
N GLY A 89 -3.01 -14.02 -16.56
CA GLY A 89 -2.01 -14.42 -17.56
C GLY A 89 -1.46 -13.27 -18.41
N ILE A 90 -1.71 -12.02 -18.02
CA ILE A 90 -1.26 -10.81 -18.75
C ILE A 90 0.26 -10.64 -18.57
N ILE A 91 0.79 -11.13 -17.45
CA ILE A 91 2.23 -11.23 -17.22
C ILE A 91 2.60 -12.71 -17.34
N SER A 92 3.24 -13.08 -18.45
CA SER A 92 3.93 -14.36 -18.58
C SER A 92 5.00 -14.41 -17.50
N THR A 93 4.70 -15.08 -16.40
CA THR A 93 5.73 -15.45 -15.44
C THR A 93 6.59 -16.46 -16.18
N THR A 94 7.85 -16.11 -16.45
CA THR A 94 8.87 -17.13 -16.70
C THR A 94 8.90 -18.00 -15.46
N THR A 95 8.12 -19.08 -15.49
CA THR A 95 8.03 -20.07 -14.44
C THR A 95 9.38 -20.76 -14.38
N VAL A 96 10.25 -20.28 -13.49
CA VAL A 96 11.31 -21.13 -12.97
C VAL A 96 10.59 -22.17 -12.11
N PRO A 97 10.63 -23.47 -12.46
CA PRO A 97 9.93 -24.47 -11.68
C PRO A 97 10.61 -24.55 -10.31
N ILE A 98 9.95 -24.04 -9.29
CA ILE A 98 10.34 -24.31 -7.90
C ILE A 98 9.98 -25.79 -7.69
N ARG A 99 10.97 -26.67 -7.81
CA ARG A 99 10.87 -28.08 -7.44
C ARG A 99 10.42 -28.14 -5.98
N SER A 100 9.20 -28.64 -5.77
CA SER A 100 8.67 -28.92 -4.44
C SER A 100 9.39 -30.15 -3.91
N GLU A 101 10.40 -29.96 -3.06
CA GLU A 101 10.97 -31.04 -2.26
C GLU A 101 10.46 -30.93 -0.83
N ASN A 102 9.61 -31.89 -0.51
CA ASN A 102 9.42 -32.55 0.78
C ASN A 102 9.38 -31.67 2.05
N THR A 103 8.18 -31.51 2.61
CA THR A 103 7.91 -30.97 3.93
C THR A 103 8.38 -31.93 5.02
N ALA A 104 9.66 -31.89 5.36
CA ALA A 104 10.18 -32.52 6.57
C ALA A 104 11.39 -31.74 7.10
N ALA A 105 11.11 -30.66 7.85
CA ALA A 105 11.92 -30.17 8.99
C ALA A 105 11.43 -28.76 9.37
N VAL A 106 10.57 -28.71 10.38
CA VAL A 106 10.38 -27.50 11.18
C VAL A 106 11.72 -27.22 11.87
N LYS A 107 12.46 -26.22 11.39
CA LYS A 107 13.47 -25.52 12.21
C LYS A 107 13.14 -24.04 12.20
N ALA A 108 12.61 -23.58 13.34
CA ALA A 108 12.35 -22.19 13.63
C ALA A 108 13.59 -21.34 13.30
N ARG A 109 13.51 -20.54 12.23
CA ARG A 109 14.43 -19.44 11.99
C ARG A 109 13.84 -18.19 12.62
N SER A 110 14.44 -17.85 13.75
CA SER A 110 14.29 -16.61 14.50
C SER A 110 14.18 -15.40 13.57
N HIS A 111 13.02 -14.73 13.55
CA HIS A 111 12.91 -13.38 13.03
C HIS A 111 13.66 -12.46 13.99
N LYS A 112 14.73 -11.81 13.53
CA LYS A 112 15.28 -10.67 14.28
C LYS A 112 14.20 -9.59 14.34
N PRO A 113 13.82 -9.10 15.54
CA PRO A 113 12.83 -8.05 15.65
C PRO A 113 13.36 -6.76 15.03
N VAL A 114 12.54 -6.09 14.22
CA VAL A 114 12.80 -4.72 13.77
C VAL A 114 12.76 -3.82 15.00
N PRO A 115 13.82 -3.07 15.32
CA PRO A 115 13.83 -2.21 16.49
C PRO A 115 12.86 -1.03 16.31
N PRO A 116 12.18 -0.59 17.37
CA PRO A 116 11.29 0.57 17.32
C PRO A 116 12.11 1.84 17.06
N GLN A 117 11.65 2.67 16.12
CA GLN A 117 12.21 4.01 15.91
C GLN A 117 11.93 4.86 17.15
N SER A 118 12.96 5.11 17.95
CA SER A 118 12.92 6.00 19.11
C SER A 118 12.90 7.47 18.69
N PRO A 119 12.20 8.35 19.42
CA PRO A 119 12.15 9.77 19.10
C PRO A 119 13.53 10.41 19.29
N ARG A 120 13.96 11.22 18.32
CA ARG A 120 15.19 12.03 18.40
C ARG A 120 15.09 12.98 19.60
N VAL A 121 15.79 12.66 20.68
CA VAL A 121 16.01 13.60 21.80
C VAL A 121 17.28 14.38 21.50
N LEU A 122 17.17 15.68 21.26
CA LEU A 122 18.30 16.61 21.24
C LEU A 122 18.93 16.62 22.64
N ARG A 123 20.19 16.20 22.77
CA ARG A 123 20.98 16.45 23.98
C ARG A 123 22.35 17.00 23.61
N SER A 124 22.46 18.32 23.62
CA SER A 124 23.72 19.03 23.82
C SER A 124 24.00 19.09 25.32
N ARG A 125 25.07 18.44 25.78
CA ARG A 125 25.64 18.65 27.12
C ARG A 125 27.05 19.24 26.94
N PRO A 126 27.34 20.44 27.47
CA PRO A 126 28.69 20.99 27.45
C PRO A 126 29.57 20.28 28.49
N LYS A 127 30.89 20.20 28.22
CA LYS A 127 31.87 19.62 29.14
C LYS A 127 32.12 20.57 30.32
N LEU A 128 31.82 20.11 31.54
CA LEU A 128 32.30 20.74 32.76
C LEU A 128 33.78 20.42 32.93
N VAL A 129 34.60 21.47 32.98
CA VAL A 129 36.04 21.40 33.23
C VAL A 129 36.27 21.18 34.73
N ALA A 130 37.12 20.21 35.06
CA ALA A 130 37.53 19.91 36.42
C ALA A 130 38.31 21.09 37.03
N ARG A 131 37.94 21.50 38.25
CA ARG A 131 38.77 22.40 39.05
C ARG A 131 39.64 21.57 40.01
N ARG A 132 40.93 21.87 39.95
CA ARG A 132 42.06 21.30 40.69
C ARG A 132 41.94 21.52 42.20
N ASP A 133 42.60 20.62 42.90
CA ASP A 133 42.87 20.53 44.33
C ASP A 133 43.34 21.85 44.97
N TYR A 134 42.91 22.06 46.22
CA TYR A 134 43.70 22.78 47.21
C TYR A 134 43.69 22.02 48.54
N HIS A 135 44.87 21.53 48.90
CA HIS A 135 45.27 21.04 50.21
C HIS A 135 45.47 22.24 51.12
N VAL A 136 44.89 22.26 52.33
CA VAL A 136 45.36 23.13 53.43
C VAL A 136 45.22 22.39 54.76
N HIS A 137 46.40 22.09 55.32
CA HIS A 137 46.83 21.84 56.70
C HIS A 137 45.83 21.43 57.79
#